data_AF-A0A9P4LU89-F1
#
_entry.id   AF-A0A9P4LU89-F1
#
_cell.length_a   1.000
_cell.length_b   1.000
_cell.length_c   1.000
_cell.angle_alpha   90.00
_cell.angle_beta   90.00
_cell.angle_gamma   90.00
#
_symmetry.space_group_name_H-M   'P 1'
#
loop_
_entity.id
_entity.type
_entity.pdbx_description
1 polymer ?
#
loop_
_entity_poly.entity_id
_entity_poly.type
_entity_poly.pdbx_seq_one_letter_code
_entity_poly.pdbx_strand_id
1 'polypeptide(L)'
;MYRTRGSYTTPSLKLLLGAFALQSIDLGHANLNLSPRQDIPDALASFPSGPLNEYLRLISTLPQGAAALDAVGLVLTPLSQVLADATGTDTTRDDLASNAPCADVTVVFARGTTEPGNVGLFAGPPFFDALKEQLGSKSLAVQGVEYPATFAGFNRNGTDGVPSMTAFINQAFDTCPNTKVVMSGYSQGALVVRSTASSLPAATMAKVNSVVTFGDPGNPNPITGADNKTLIICHENDAVCSGGFITVDHLTYAEDASTAAQFVVQKANE
;
A
#
# COMPACT_ATOMS: atom_id res chain seq x y z
N MET A 1 -29.51 20.10 52.75
CA MET A 1 -28.49 20.74 51.89
C MET A 1 -28.12 19.77 50.78
N TYR A 2 -28.78 19.90 49.63
CA TYR A 2 -28.53 19.10 48.43
C TYR A 2 -27.28 19.63 47.72
N ARG A 3 -26.28 18.76 47.48
CA ARG A 3 -25.10 19.07 46.68
C ARG A 3 -25.37 18.63 45.24
N THR A 4 -25.36 19.59 44.32
CA THR A 4 -25.70 19.46 42.90
C THR A 4 -24.64 18.68 42.13
N ARG A 5 -25.09 17.84 41.19
CA ARG A 5 -24.28 17.19 40.15
C ARG A 5 -23.77 18.26 39.18
N GLY A 6 -22.46 18.33 38.95
CA GLY A 6 -21.89 19.10 37.86
C GLY A 6 -22.15 18.38 36.53
N SER A 7 -22.86 19.04 35.61
CA SER A 7 -23.02 18.58 34.23
C SER A 7 -21.73 18.86 33.46
N TYR A 8 -21.06 17.81 32.97
CA TYR A 8 -20.08 17.96 31.90
C TYR A 8 -20.85 18.17 30.60
N THR A 9 -20.90 19.42 30.14
CA THR A 9 -21.36 19.76 28.79
C THR A 9 -20.26 19.36 27.80
N THR A 10 -20.54 18.35 26.98
CA THR A 10 -19.79 18.05 25.76
C THR A 10 -19.81 19.27 24.83
N PRO A 11 -18.66 19.74 24.30
CA PRO A 11 -18.70 20.78 23.28
C PRO A 11 -19.35 20.19 22.02
N SER A 12 -20.32 20.92 21.47
CA SER A 12 -21.02 20.50 20.26
C SER A 12 -20.07 20.36 19.08
N LEU A 13 -20.21 19.27 18.33
CA LEU A 13 -19.50 18.95 17.09
C LEU A 13 -19.57 20.05 16.01
N LYS A 14 -20.45 21.05 16.18
CA LYS A 14 -20.58 22.22 15.30
C LYS A 14 -19.44 23.25 15.41
N LEU A 15 -18.64 23.24 16.48
CA LEU A 15 -17.58 24.26 16.66
C LEU A 15 -16.25 23.89 16.01
N LEU A 16 -16.00 22.61 15.70
CA LEU A 16 -14.78 22.17 14.98
C LEU A 16 -14.89 22.26 13.46
N LEU A 17 -16.10 22.40 12.90
CA LEU A 17 -16.30 22.61 11.46
C LEU A 17 -16.30 24.09 11.03
N GLY A 18 -16.14 25.03 11.97
CA GLY A 18 -16.30 26.47 11.70
C GLY A 18 -15.12 27.17 11.00
N ALA A 19 -13.98 26.50 10.78
CA ALA A 19 -12.78 27.11 10.19
C ALA A 19 -12.45 26.63 8.77
N PHE A 20 -13.23 25.71 8.21
CA PHE A 20 -13.19 25.37 6.79
C PHE A 20 -14.53 25.71 6.17
N ALA A 21 -14.74 27.00 5.90
CA ALA A 21 -15.70 27.38 4.89
C ALA A 21 -15.28 26.66 3.60
N LEU A 22 -16.10 25.71 3.14
CA LEU A 22 -16.10 25.27 1.75
C LEU A 22 -16.40 26.51 0.91
N GLN A 23 -15.35 27.25 0.56
CA GLN A 23 -15.38 28.02 -0.66
C GLN A 23 -15.45 26.99 -1.78
N SER A 24 -16.55 27.04 -2.53
CA SER A 24 -16.70 26.36 -3.80
C SER A 24 -15.39 26.55 -4.58
N ILE A 25 -14.64 25.48 -4.77
CA ILE A 25 -13.52 25.51 -5.71
C ILE A 25 -14.18 25.59 -7.08
N ASP A 26 -14.28 26.81 -7.59
CA ASP A 26 -14.59 27.03 -8.99
C ASP A 26 -13.44 26.42 -9.78
N LEU A 27 -13.68 25.27 -10.42
CA LEU A 27 -12.76 24.63 -11.37
C LEU A 27 -12.71 25.45 -12.69
N GLY A 28 -12.70 26.77 -12.56
CA GLY A 28 -12.54 27.70 -13.67
C GLY A 28 -11.12 27.61 -14.18
N HIS A 29 -10.91 26.83 -15.24
CA HIS A 29 -9.80 26.88 -16.20
C HIS A 29 -8.51 27.53 -15.68
N ALA A 30 -7.96 26.98 -14.59
CA ALA A 30 -6.62 27.35 -14.17
C ALA A 30 -5.69 26.87 -15.28
N ASN A 31 -4.97 27.81 -15.90
CA ASN A 31 -3.91 27.49 -16.85
C ASN A 31 -2.87 26.63 -16.12
N LEU A 32 -2.97 25.30 -16.27
CA LEU A 32 -2.05 24.29 -15.73
C LEU A 32 -0.71 24.29 -16.49
N ASN A 33 -0.21 25.48 -16.86
CA ASN A 33 1.13 25.61 -17.41
C ASN A 33 2.13 25.70 -16.24
N LEU A 34 2.20 24.59 -15.50
CA LEU A 34 3.26 24.33 -14.54
C LEU A 34 4.55 24.19 -15.35
N SER A 35 5.53 25.07 -15.08
CA SER A 35 6.86 24.97 -15.69
C SER A 35 7.43 23.54 -15.54
N PRO A 36 8.20 23.02 -16.51
CA PRO A 36 8.69 21.65 -16.44
C PRO A 36 9.60 21.50 -15.21
N ARG A 37 9.23 20.65 -14.25
CA ARG A 37 10.20 20.13 -13.29
C ARG A 37 11.02 19.02 -13.96
N GLN A 38 12.27 18.99 -13.53
CA GLN A 38 13.41 18.12 -13.88
C GLN A 38 13.07 16.63 -14.09
N ASP A 39 13.94 15.96 -14.86
CA ASP A 39 14.06 14.51 -15.11
C ASP A 39 13.19 13.65 -14.17
N ILE A 40 11.98 13.33 -14.63
CA ILE A 40 11.05 12.44 -13.93
C ILE A 40 11.58 11.01 -14.11
N PRO A 41 11.73 10.22 -13.02
CA PRO A 41 12.13 8.82 -13.16
C PRO A 41 11.19 8.06 -14.10
N ASP A 42 11.73 7.10 -14.86
CA ASP A 42 10.98 6.33 -15.86
C ASP A 42 9.75 5.64 -15.24
N ALA A 43 9.84 5.18 -13.99
CA ALA A 43 8.71 4.62 -13.23
C ALA A 43 7.47 5.55 -13.17
N LEU A 44 7.68 6.86 -13.19
CA LEU A 44 6.64 7.86 -13.06
C LEU A 44 6.26 8.51 -14.40
N ALA A 45 7.03 8.25 -15.47
CA ALA A 45 6.84 8.87 -16.77
C ALA A 45 5.53 8.46 -17.48
N SER A 46 4.91 7.35 -17.05
CA SER A 46 3.60 6.91 -17.54
C SER A 46 2.44 7.77 -17.05
N PHE A 47 2.62 8.54 -15.96
CA PHE A 47 1.56 9.37 -15.39
C PHE A 47 1.44 10.74 -16.07
N PRO A 48 0.23 11.32 -16.16
CA PRO A 48 0.08 12.67 -16.69
C PRO A 48 0.79 13.71 -15.81
N SER A 49 1.63 14.55 -16.44
CA SER A 49 2.50 15.49 -15.73
C SER A 49 1.78 16.47 -14.82
N GLY A 50 0.57 16.92 -15.16
CA GLY A 50 -0.22 17.84 -14.32
C GLY A 50 -0.59 17.24 -12.95
N PRO A 51 -1.46 16.22 -12.91
CA PRO A 51 -1.79 15.49 -11.69
C PRO A 51 -0.57 14.96 -10.93
N LEU A 52 0.46 14.46 -11.64
CA LEU A 52 1.68 13.95 -11.02
C LEU A 52 2.43 15.06 -10.28
N ASN A 53 2.61 16.22 -10.92
CA ASN A 53 3.28 17.36 -10.28
C ASN A 53 2.52 17.84 -9.04
N GLU A 54 1.19 17.82 -9.05
CA GLU A 54 0.39 18.17 -7.88
C GLU A 54 0.57 17.15 -6.75
N TYR A 55 0.63 15.86 -7.08
CA TYR A 55 0.86 14.79 -6.11
C TYR A 55 2.23 14.92 -5.44
N LEU A 56 3.28 15.09 -6.25
CA LEU A 56 4.64 15.30 -5.77
C LEU A 56 4.77 16.58 -4.93
N ARG A 57 4.08 17.66 -5.32
CA ARG A 57 4.04 18.90 -4.54
C ARG A 57 3.42 18.68 -3.17
N LEU A 58 2.25 18.05 -3.10
CA LEU A 58 1.56 17.79 -1.85
C LEU A 58 2.43 16.97 -0.89
N ILE A 59 3.03 15.88 -1.40
CA ILE A 59 3.95 15.05 -0.62
C ILE A 59 5.13 15.86 -0.06
N SER A 60 5.75 16.72 -0.89
CA SER A 60 6.89 17.55 -0.46
C SER A 60 6.53 18.61 0.59
N THR A 61 5.24 18.94 0.71
CA THR A 61 4.73 19.97 1.65
C THR A 61 4.07 19.37 2.89
N LEU A 62 4.12 18.04 3.06
CA LEU A 62 3.49 17.37 4.19
C LEU A 62 4.08 17.89 5.52
N PRO A 63 3.23 18.30 6.48
CA PRO A 63 3.69 18.77 7.77
C PRO A 63 4.35 17.62 8.56
N GLN A 64 5.44 17.91 9.27
CA GLN A 64 6.05 16.94 10.18
C GLN A 64 5.12 16.72 11.40
N GLY A 65 4.35 15.62 11.42
CA GLY A 65 3.54 15.21 12.57
C GLY A 65 2.30 14.35 12.24
N ALA A 66 2.15 13.20 12.90
CA ALA A 66 1.17 12.16 12.59
C ALA A 66 -0.31 12.60 12.46
N ALA A 67 -0.81 13.46 13.34
CA ALA A 67 -2.21 13.88 13.33
C ALA A 67 -2.56 14.86 12.19
N ALA A 68 -1.59 15.66 11.76
CA ALA A 68 -1.76 16.54 10.60
C ALA A 68 -1.72 15.74 9.29
N LEU A 69 -1.06 14.59 9.28
CA LEU A 69 -0.86 13.76 8.09
C LEU A 69 -2.10 12.93 7.70
N ASP A 70 -2.90 12.45 8.64
CA ASP A 70 -4.12 11.70 8.30
C ASP A 70 -5.15 12.57 7.55
N ALA A 71 -5.26 13.85 7.91
CA ALA A 71 -6.10 14.79 7.16
C ALA A 71 -5.60 14.99 5.73
N VAL A 72 -4.29 14.88 5.49
CA VAL A 72 -3.74 14.96 4.13
C VAL A 72 -4.03 13.69 3.32
N GLY A 73 -4.25 12.54 3.96
CA GLY A 73 -4.76 11.34 3.29
C GLY A 73 -6.08 11.58 2.54
N LEU A 74 -6.95 12.46 3.05
CA LEU A 74 -8.20 12.85 2.37
C LEU A 74 -7.98 13.58 1.04
N VAL A 75 -6.76 14.06 0.79
CA VAL A 75 -6.37 14.74 -0.46
C VAL A 75 -5.47 13.85 -1.31
N LEU A 76 -4.49 13.16 -0.70
CA LEU A 76 -3.55 12.30 -1.40
C LEU A 76 -4.23 11.09 -2.03
N THR A 77 -5.16 10.43 -1.32
CA THR A 77 -5.84 9.24 -1.85
C THR A 77 -6.65 9.55 -3.10
N PRO A 78 -7.54 10.58 -3.13
CA PRO A 78 -8.24 10.95 -4.36
C PRO A 78 -7.31 11.38 -5.49
N LEU A 79 -6.22 12.08 -5.19
CA LEU A 79 -5.26 12.48 -6.23
C LEU A 79 -4.51 11.28 -6.82
N SER A 80 -4.14 10.32 -5.97
CA SER A 80 -3.57 9.05 -6.43
C SER A 80 -4.58 8.23 -7.24
N GLN A 81 -5.87 8.29 -6.92
CA GLN A 81 -6.91 7.68 -7.75
C GLN A 81 -7.00 8.35 -9.13
N VAL A 82 -6.89 9.68 -9.22
CA VAL A 82 -6.83 10.39 -10.51
C VAL A 82 -5.66 9.93 -11.36
N LEU A 83 -4.50 9.67 -10.74
CA LEU A 83 -3.35 9.10 -11.46
C LEU A 83 -3.65 7.69 -11.98
N ALA A 84 -4.23 6.83 -11.15
CA ALA A 84 -4.61 5.47 -11.54
C ALA A 84 -5.65 5.45 -12.68
N ASP A 85 -6.69 6.29 -12.58
CA ASP A 85 -7.72 6.42 -13.60
C ASP A 85 -7.12 6.87 -14.95
N ALA A 86 -6.14 7.76 -14.91
CA ALA A 86 -5.48 8.27 -16.11
C ALA A 86 -4.61 7.23 -16.81
N THR A 87 -4.06 6.26 -16.08
CA THR A 87 -3.30 5.14 -16.64
C THR A 87 -4.14 3.88 -16.86
N GLY A 88 -5.42 3.89 -16.49
CA GLY A 88 -6.29 2.72 -16.52
C GLY A 88 -5.87 1.63 -15.55
N THR A 89 -5.18 1.99 -14.46
CA THR A 89 -4.69 1.05 -13.46
C THR A 89 -5.79 0.68 -12.49
N ASP A 90 -6.01 -0.64 -12.31
CA ASP A 90 -6.93 -1.15 -11.30
C ASP A 90 -6.27 -1.13 -9.91
N THR A 91 -6.84 -0.34 -9.00
CA THR A 91 -6.36 -0.17 -7.63
C THR A 91 -7.00 -1.15 -6.65
N THR A 92 -7.93 -1.99 -7.10
CA THR A 92 -8.70 -2.91 -6.27
C THR A 92 -8.68 -4.32 -6.83
N ARG A 93 -8.23 -5.31 -6.03
CA ARG A 93 -8.13 -6.70 -6.44
C ARG A 93 -8.78 -7.61 -5.40
N ASP A 94 -9.79 -8.36 -5.84
CA ASP A 94 -10.65 -9.21 -5.01
C ASP A 94 -10.76 -10.63 -5.58
N ASP A 95 -9.63 -11.16 -6.06
CA ASP A 95 -9.64 -12.42 -6.83
C ASP A 95 -9.93 -13.65 -5.95
N LEU A 96 -9.98 -13.52 -4.61
CA LEU A 96 -10.41 -14.57 -3.68
C LEU A 96 -11.91 -14.50 -3.33
N ALA A 97 -12.73 -13.78 -4.09
CA ALA A 97 -14.18 -13.80 -3.91
C ALA A 97 -14.78 -15.23 -3.94
N SER A 98 -15.94 -15.42 -3.32
CA SER A 98 -16.61 -16.73 -3.24
C SER A 98 -16.78 -17.41 -4.61
N ASN A 99 -16.36 -18.67 -4.71
CA ASN A 99 -16.33 -19.49 -5.93
C ASN A 99 -15.28 -19.10 -6.99
N ALA A 100 -14.29 -18.28 -6.65
CA ALA A 100 -13.15 -18.06 -7.54
C ALA A 100 -12.44 -19.39 -7.86
N PRO A 101 -12.03 -19.62 -9.13
CA PRO A 101 -11.24 -20.79 -9.48
C PRO A 101 -9.86 -20.71 -8.82
N CYS A 102 -9.28 -21.86 -8.51
CA CYS A 102 -7.93 -21.87 -7.95
C CYS A 102 -6.88 -21.36 -8.93
N ALA A 103 -6.03 -20.47 -8.42
CA ALA A 103 -4.84 -20.00 -9.13
C ALA A 103 -3.61 -20.80 -8.71
N ASP A 104 -2.66 -20.97 -9.64
CA ASP A 104 -1.35 -21.58 -9.36
C ASP A 104 -0.55 -20.74 -8.36
N VAL A 105 -0.66 -19.41 -8.44
CA VAL A 105 -0.05 -18.44 -7.53
C VAL A 105 -1.11 -17.48 -7.01
N THR A 106 -1.10 -17.22 -5.70
CA THR A 106 -1.98 -16.25 -5.06
C THR A 106 -1.14 -15.21 -4.33
N VAL A 107 -1.26 -13.94 -4.69
CA VAL A 107 -0.62 -12.83 -3.98
C VAL A 107 -1.63 -12.21 -3.02
N VAL A 108 -1.28 -12.15 -1.73
CA VAL A 108 -2.00 -11.33 -0.75
C VAL A 108 -1.18 -10.07 -0.52
N PHE A 109 -1.69 -8.92 -0.96
CA PHE A 109 -0.93 -7.67 -1.05
C PHE A 109 -1.48 -6.56 -0.14
N ALA A 110 -0.62 -5.93 0.65
CA ALA A 110 -0.97 -4.74 1.42
C ALA A 110 -0.36 -3.48 0.79
N ARG A 111 -1.21 -2.49 0.47
CA ARG A 111 -0.81 -1.22 -0.16
C ARG A 111 -0.01 -0.28 0.75
N GLY A 112 0.45 0.85 0.21
CA GLY A 112 1.12 1.90 0.96
C GLY A 112 0.18 2.87 1.67
N THR A 113 0.72 3.70 2.55
CA THR A 113 -0.05 4.74 3.25
C THR A 113 -0.71 5.68 2.23
N THR A 114 -2.00 5.97 2.42
CA THR A 114 -2.83 6.82 1.54
C THR A 114 -3.02 6.33 0.11
N GLU A 115 -2.56 5.13 -0.25
CA GLU A 115 -2.82 4.60 -1.58
C GLU A 115 -4.32 4.27 -1.77
N PRO A 116 -4.84 4.41 -3.01
CA PRO A 116 -6.23 4.12 -3.34
C PRO A 116 -6.53 2.63 -3.38
N GLY A 117 -7.83 2.28 -3.38
CA GLY A 117 -8.30 0.90 -3.43
C GLY A 117 -7.71 0.02 -2.33
N ASN A 118 -7.42 -1.25 -2.65
CA ASN A 118 -6.82 -2.20 -1.72
C ASN A 118 -5.40 -2.66 -2.11
N VAL A 119 -4.95 -2.37 -3.34
CA VAL A 119 -3.59 -2.67 -3.83
C VAL A 119 -2.77 -1.45 -4.25
N GLY A 120 -3.37 -0.26 -4.28
CA GLY A 120 -2.65 0.97 -4.61
C GLY A 120 -2.22 1.06 -6.07
N LEU A 121 -1.13 1.78 -6.31
CA LEU A 121 -0.70 2.19 -7.65
C LEU A 121 0.78 1.95 -7.92
N PHE A 122 1.67 2.28 -6.96
CA PHE A 122 3.10 2.43 -7.26
C PHE A 122 3.87 1.11 -7.33
N ALA A 123 3.57 0.16 -6.45
CA ALA A 123 4.28 -1.12 -6.37
C ALA A 123 3.41 -2.32 -6.74
N GLY A 124 2.15 -2.35 -6.29
CA GLY A 124 1.25 -3.48 -6.44
C GLY A 124 0.96 -3.83 -7.91
N PRO A 125 0.20 -3.00 -8.65
CA PRO A 125 -0.15 -3.30 -10.04
C PRO A 125 1.05 -3.61 -10.95
N PRO A 126 2.15 -2.82 -10.95
CA PRO A 126 3.34 -3.17 -11.75
C PRO A 126 3.90 -4.56 -11.42
N PHE A 127 3.99 -4.90 -10.13
CA PHE A 127 4.44 -6.22 -9.69
C PHE A 127 3.51 -7.34 -10.15
N PHE A 128 2.19 -7.15 -10.07
CA PHE A 128 1.24 -8.18 -10.50
C PHE A 128 1.28 -8.41 -12.01
N ASP A 129 1.43 -7.35 -12.80
CA ASP A 129 1.54 -7.43 -14.26
C ASP A 129 2.81 -8.17 -14.67
N ALA A 130 3.95 -7.81 -14.07
CA ALA A 130 5.22 -8.50 -14.29
C ALA A 130 5.16 -9.97 -13.86
N LEU A 131 4.52 -10.26 -12.72
CA LEU A 131 4.33 -11.63 -12.25
C LEU A 131 3.43 -12.43 -13.19
N LYS A 132 2.33 -11.83 -13.67
CA LYS A 132 1.43 -12.48 -14.61
C LYS A 132 2.13 -12.83 -15.92
N GLU A 133 2.97 -11.94 -16.43
CA GLU A 133 3.77 -12.18 -17.63
C GLU A 133 4.75 -13.35 -17.42
N GLN A 134 5.51 -13.34 -16.32
CA GLN A 134 6.53 -14.35 -16.05
C GLN A 134 5.97 -15.72 -15.66
N LEU A 135 4.73 -15.77 -15.17
CA LEU A 135 4.02 -17.02 -14.90
C LEU A 135 3.63 -17.77 -16.18
N GLY A 136 3.60 -17.09 -17.33
CA GLY A 136 3.24 -17.69 -18.61
C GLY A 136 1.83 -18.30 -18.57
N SER A 137 1.74 -19.63 -18.74
CA SER A 137 0.45 -20.34 -18.71
C SER A 137 -0.12 -20.52 -17.30
N LYS A 138 0.66 -20.28 -16.24
CA LYS A 138 0.18 -20.38 -14.86
C LYS A 138 -0.78 -19.22 -14.55
N SER A 139 -1.77 -19.53 -13.74
CA SER A 139 -2.81 -18.61 -13.28
C SER A 139 -2.34 -17.82 -12.05
N LEU A 140 -2.75 -16.56 -11.97
CA LEU A 140 -2.44 -15.64 -10.88
C LEU A 140 -3.77 -15.13 -10.30
N ALA A 141 -3.91 -15.20 -8.99
CA ALA A 141 -4.92 -14.47 -8.22
C ALA A 141 -4.23 -13.41 -7.36
N VAL A 142 -4.82 -12.23 -7.25
CA VAL A 142 -4.38 -11.16 -6.38
C VAL A 142 -5.52 -10.77 -5.45
N GLN A 143 -5.23 -10.73 -4.16
CA GLN A 143 -6.15 -10.23 -3.14
C GLN A 143 -5.50 -9.08 -2.39
N GLY A 144 -6.11 -7.91 -2.48
CA GLY A 144 -5.72 -6.77 -1.66
C GLY A 144 -6.16 -6.95 -0.20
N VAL A 145 -5.33 -6.48 0.72
CA VAL A 145 -5.63 -6.45 2.15
C VAL A 145 -6.56 -5.26 2.42
N GLU A 146 -7.67 -5.54 3.09
CA GLU A 146 -8.67 -4.56 3.46
C GLU A 146 -8.31 -3.89 4.78
N TYR A 147 -7.76 -2.68 4.68
CA TYR A 147 -7.40 -1.86 5.83
C TYR A 147 -7.29 -0.38 5.47
N PRO A 148 -7.29 0.53 6.46
CA PRO A 148 -7.37 1.97 6.21
C PRO A 148 -6.15 2.61 5.53
N ALA A 149 -4.95 2.01 5.67
CA ALA A 149 -3.69 2.57 5.18
C ALA A 149 -3.43 4.03 5.57
N THR A 150 -3.65 4.41 6.83
CA THR A 150 -3.50 5.79 7.33
C THR A 150 -2.13 6.04 7.96
N PHE A 151 -1.69 7.28 8.13
CA PHE A 151 -0.44 7.57 8.84
C PHE A 151 -0.50 7.13 10.31
N ALA A 152 -1.66 7.22 10.95
CA ALA A 152 -1.86 6.61 12.28
C ALA A 152 -1.70 5.07 12.27
N GLY A 153 -2.09 4.41 11.19
CA GLY A 153 -1.85 2.97 10.97
C GLY A 153 -0.37 2.65 10.78
N PHE A 154 0.36 3.48 10.01
CA PHE A 154 1.81 3.37 9.83
C PHE A 154 2.55 3.39 11.17
N ASN A 155 2.25 4.38 12.01
CA ASN A 155 2.86 4.53 13.33
C ASN A 155 2.50 3.40 14.31
N ARG A 156 1.51 2.56 13.97
CA ARG A 156 1.13 1.36 14.70
C ARG A 156 1.57 0.08 13.98
N ASN A 157 2.62 0.14 13.16
CA ASN A 157 3.20 -1.01 12.45
C ASN A 157 2.20 -1.73 11.52
N GLY A 158 1.22 -1.01 10.97
CA GLY A 158 0.22 -1.59 10.07
C GLY A 158 -0.64 -2.69 10.72
N THR A 159 -0.73 -2.75 12.05
CA THR A 159 -1.46 -3.83 12.75
C THR A 159 -2.93 -3.91 12.36
N ASP A 160 -3.51 -2.81 11.86
CA ASP A 160 -4.90 -2.77 11.38
C ASP A 160 -5.14 -3.69 10.17
N GLY A 161 -4.11 -3.98 9.37
CA GLY A 161 -4.21 -4.87 8.21
C GLY A 161 -3.99 -6.36 8.53
N VAL A 162 -3.44 -6.67 9.72
CA VAL A 162 -3.11 -8.06 10.11
C VAL A 162 -4.32 -8.99 10.08
N PRO A 163 -5.52 -8.60 10.60
CA PRO A 163 -6.68 -9.48 10.55
C PRO A 163 -7.10 -9.83 9.12
N SER A 164 -7.12 -8.84 8.21
CA SER A 164 -7.49 -9.06 6.81
C SER A 164 -6.46 -9.92 6.08
N MET A 165 -5.17 -9.60 6.21
CA MET A 165 -4.10 -10.39 5.57
C MET A 165 -4.11 -11.85 6.06
N THR A 166 -4.25 -12.06 7.37
CA THR A 166 -4.35 -13.41 7.97
C THR A 166 -5.56 -14.17 7.43
N ALA A 167 -6.71 -13.52 7.33
CA ALA A 167 -7.93 -14.13 6.81
C ALA A 167 -7.75 -14.60 5.36
N PHE A 168 -7.20 -13.74 4.49
CA PHE A 168 -6.99 -14.09 3.08
C PHE A 168 -5.91 -15.14 2.86
N ILE A 169 -4.85 -15.16 3.67
CA ILE A 169 -3.85 -16.24 3.64
C ILE A 169 -4.49 -17.59 3.99
N ASN A 170 -5.27 -17.64 5.07
CA ASN A 170 -5.97 -18.88 5.46
C ASN A 170 -6.99 -19.28 4.40
N GLN A 171 -7.77 -18.33 3.89
CA GLN A 171 -8.74 -18.58 2.82
C GLN A 171 -8.09 -19.16 1.55
N ALA A 172 -6.92 -18.64 1.15
CA ALA A 172 -6.18 -19.14 0.00
C ALA A 172 -5.75 -20.60 0.21
N PHE A 173 -5.23 -20.95 1.39
CA PHE A 173 -4.85 -22.33 1.69
C PHE A 173 -6.05 -23.28 1.83
N ASP A 174 -7.16 -22.81 2.40
CA ASP A 174 -8.36 -23.63 2.61
C ASP A 174 -9.09 -23.91 1.29
N THR A 175 -9.15 -22.91 0.41
CA THR A 175 -9.85 -23.02 -0.88
C THR A 175 -8.96 -23.69 -1.94
N CYS A 176 -7.67 -23.36 -1.94
CA CYS A 176 -6.72 -23.76 -2.97
C CYS A 176 -5.42 -24.28 -2.36
N PRO A 177 -5.42 -25.51 -1.79
CA PRO A 177 -4.29 -26.03 -1.00
C PRO A 177 -2.99 -26.19 -1.78
N ASN A 178 -3.05 -26.20 -3.13
CA ASN A 178 -1.89 -26.28 -4.01
C ASN A 178 -1.37 -24.91 -4.47
N THR A 179 -2.06 -23.81 -4.17
CA THR A 179 -1.64 -22.47 -4.60
C THR A 179 -0.34 -22.07 -3.90
N LYS A 180 0.56 -21.43 -4.63
CA LYS A 180 1.76 -20.81 -4.05
C LYS A 180 1.37 -19.44 -3.51
N VAL A 181 1.14 -19.35 -2.20
CA VAL A 181 0.79 -18.09 -1.53
C VAL A 181 2.01 -17.21 -1.38
N VAL A 182 1.92 -15.98 -1.89
CA VAL A 182 2.91 -14.92 -1.76
C VAL A 182 2.36 -13.85 -0.82
N MET A 183 3.10 -13.55 0.24
CA MET A 183 2.82 -12.39 1.09
C MET A 183 3.57 -11.18 0.52
N SER A 184 2.87 -10.08 0.24
CA SER A 184 3.53 -8.89 -0.30
C SER A 184 3.00 -7.60 0.29
N GLY A 185 3.85 -6.57 0.34
CA GLY A 185 3.38 -5.25 0.74
C GLY A 185 4.37 -4.13 0.46
N TYR A 186 3.85 -2.91 0.37
CA TYR A 186 4.61 -1.71 0.06
C TYR A 186 4.49 -0.68 1.18
N SER A 187 5.59 -0.06 1.62
CA SER A 187 5.59 1.00 2.63
C SER A 187 4.93 0.54 3.95
N GLN A 188 3.80 1.13 4.36
CA GLN A 188 2.98 0.61 5.46
C GLN A 188 2.57 -0.85 5.28
N GLY A 189 2.28 -1.27 4.06
CA GLY A 189 1.94 -2.65 3.74
C GLY A 189 3.08 -3.61 4.07
N ALA A 190 4.34 -3.21 3.95
CA ALA A 190 5.46 -4.03 4.40
C ALA A 190 5.44 -4.24 5.93
N LEU A 191 5.00 -3.23 6.69
CA LEU A 191 4.75 -3.37 8.13
C LEU A 191 3.56 -4.32 8.41
N VAL A 192 2.50 -4.29 7.59
CA VAL A 192 1.40 -5.27 7.66
C VAL A 192 1.94 -6.69 7.44
N VAL A 193 2.81 -6.90 6.44
CA VAL A 193 3.47 -8.19 6.17
C VAL A 193 4.26 -8.67 7.38
N ARG A 194 5.12 -7.81 7.94
CA ARG A 194 5.96 -8.14 9.11
C ARG A 194 5.13 -8.48 10.35
N SER A 195 4.11 -7.68 10.63
CA SER A 195 3.19 -7.89 11.75
C SER A 195 2.39 -9.18 11.57
N THR A 196 1.93 -9.46 10.35
CA THR A 196 1.21 -10.70 10.01
C THR A 196 2.12 -11.91 10.19
N ALA A 197 3.33 -11.89 9.62
CA ALA A 197 4.29 -12.98 9.73
C ALA A 197 4.66 -13.30 11.19
N SER A 198 4.75 -12.28 12.05
CA SER A 198 5.03 -12.44 13.49
C SER A 198 3.84 -12.99 14.28
N SER A 199 2.61 -12.83 13.76
CA SER A 199 1.37 -13.29 14.40
C SER A 199 0.87 -14.64 13.89
N LEU A 200 1.27 -15.03 12.68
CA LEU A 200 0.83 -16.28 12.05
C LEU A 200 1.38 -17.49 12.81
N PRO A 201 0.60 -18.60 12.93
CA PRO A 201 1.15 -19.86 13.40
C PRO A 201 2.34 -20.28 12.52
N ALA A 202 3.43 -20.75 13.13
CA ALA A 202 4.64 -21.16 12.41
C ALA A 202 4.35 -22.19 11.31
N ALA A 203 3.40 -23.10 11.54
CA ALA A 203 2.96 -24.08 10.54
C ALA A 203 2.26 -23.44 9.33
N THR A 204 1.52 -22.34 9.51
CA THR A 204 0.92 -21.58 8.40
C THR A 204 1.99 -20.78 7.67
N MET A 205 2.85 -20.08 8.41
CA MET A 205 3.95 -19.32 7.82
C MET A 205 4.90 -20.21 7.01
N ALA A 206 5.14 -21.45 7.44
CA ALA A 206 5.95 -22.42 6.70
C ALA A 206 5.38 -22.75 5.32
N LYS A 207 4.04 -22.72 5.13
CA LYS A 207 3.37 -22.98 3.85
C LYS A 207 3.43 -21.80 2.87
N VAL A 208 3.69 -20.58 3.35
CA VAL A 208 3.87 -19.39 2.48
C VAL A 208 5.07 -19.64 1.57
N ASN A 209 4.88 -19.45 0.26
CA ASN A 209 5.90 -19.71 -0.73
C ASN A 209 7.02 -18.67 -0.70
N SER A 210 6.64 -17.39 -0.69
CA SER A 210 7.59 -16.28 -0.67
C SER A 210 6.99 -15.03 -0.01
N VAL A 211 7.88 -14.16 0.44
CA VAL A 211 7.56 -12.85 1.01
C VAL A 211 8.32 -11.78 0.23
N VAL A 212 7.62 -10.78 -0.29
CA VAL A 212 8.23 -9.67 -1.05
C VAL A 212 7.77 -8.35 -0.46
N THR A 213 8.70 -7.45 -0.14
CA THR A 213 8.35 -6.12 0.38
C THR A 213 9.05 -5.02 -0.38
N PHE A 214 8.33 -3.94 -0.67
CA PHE A 214 8.84 -2.75 -1.33
C PHE A 214 8.84 -1.58 -0.33
N GLY A 215 9.91 -0.79 -0.25
CA GLY A 215 9.95 0.38 0.62
C GLY A 215 9.75 0.04 2.10
N ASP A 216 10.39 -1.04 2.56
CA ASP A 216 10.12 -1.65 3.86
C ASP A 216 10.77 -0.86 5.02
N PRO A 217 9.99 -0.22 5.92
CA PRO A 217 10.54 0.53 7.05
C PRO A 217 11.22 -0.35 8.11
N GLY A 218 11.02 -1.67 8.07
CA GLY A 218 11.69 -2.62 8.95
C GLY A 218 13.06 -3.09 8.45
N ASN A 219 13.48 -2.68 7.25
CA ASN A 219 14.80 -2.97 6.70
C ASN A 219 15.94 -2.46 7.64
N PRO A 220 17.06 -3.19 7.82
CA PRO A 220 17.43 -4.48 7.24
C PRO A 220 17.04 -5.69 8.10
N ASN A 221 16.11 -5.55 9.05
CA ASN A 221 15.74 -6.68 9.91
C ASN A 221 15.02 -7.77 9.10
N PRO A 222 15.30 -9.06 9.37
CA PRO A 222 14.61 -10.15 8.69
C PRO A 222 13.11 -10.18 9.02
N ILE A 223 12.32 -10.78 8.14
CA ILE A 223 10.90 -11.03 8.37
C ILE A 223 10.75 -12.39 9.06
N THR A 224 10.09 -12.40 10.22
CA THR A 224 9.88 -13.59 11.05
C THR A 224 9.34 -14.78 10.24
N GLY A 225 10.01 -15.94 10.30
CA GLY A 225 9.54 -17.17 9.66
C GLY A 225 9.64 -17.21 8.13
N ALA A 226 10.32 -16.23 7.53
CA ALA A 226 10.49 -16.10 6.08
C ALA A 226 11.94 -16.35 5.61
N ASP A 227 12.72 -17.08 6.41
CA ASP A 227 14.09 -17.47 6.09
C ASP A 227 14.17 -18.17 4.72
N ASN A 228 15.12 -17.74 3.89
CA ASN A 228 15.36 -18.26 2.52
C ASN A 228 14.21 -18.08 1.53
N LYS A 229 13.16 -17.33 1.88
CA LYS A 229 12.00 -17.05 1.01
C LYS A 229 11.55 -15.60 1.04
N THR A 230 12.44 -14.69 1.45
CA THR A 230 12.16 -13.25 1.50
C THR A 230 12.99 -12.48 0.49
N LEU A 231 12.37 -11.49 -0.15
CA LEU A 231 13.02 -10.41 -0.89
C LEU A 231 12.54 -9.06 -0.33
N ILE A 232 13.46 -8.28 0.25
CA ILE A 232 13.20 -6.91 0.71
C ILE A 232 13.85 -5.95 -0.30
N ILE A 233 13.05 -5.09 -0.91
CA ILE A 233 13.47 -4.13 -1.92
C ILE A 233 13.38 -2.72 -1.32
N CYS A 234 14.54 -2.07 -1.20
CA CYS A 234 14.69 -0.71 -0.69
C CYS A 234 15.66 0.05 -1.60
N HIS A 235 15.20 1.16 -2.19
CA HIS A 235 16.05 2.03 -3.00
C HIS A 235 17.02 2.81 -2.12
N GLU A 236 18.19 3.14 -2.65
CA GLU A 236 19.29 3.75 -1.89
C GLU A 236 18.88 5.07 -1.21
N ASN A 237 18.09 5.92 -1.86
CA ASN A 237 17.61 7.19 -1.28
C ASN A 237 16.13 7.15 -0.86
N ASP A 238 15.58 5.95 -0.66
CA ASP A 238 14.30 5.84 0.03
C ASP A 238 14.52 6.00 1.54
N ALA A 239 14.20 7.19 2.04
CA ALA A 239 14.32 7.47 3.47
C ALA A 239 13.33 6.65 4.31
N VAL A 240 12.20 6.17 3.77
CA VAL A 240 11.23 5.33 4.50
C VAL A 240 11.87 4.03 4.98
N CYS A 241 12.73 3.43 4.15
CA CYS A 241 13.51 2.24 4.51
C CYS A 241 14.51 2.44 5.66
N SER A 242 14.74 3.68 6.09
CA SER A 242 15.60 4.05 7.22
C SER A 242 14.87 4.84 8.31
N GLY A 243 13.53 4.79 8.32
CA GLY A 243 12.68 5.46 9.32
C GLY A 243 12.45 6.95 9.06
N GLY A 244 12.81 7.43 7.88
CA GLY A 244 12.57 8.78 7.40
C GLY A 244 11.22 8.95 6.71
N PHE A 245 11.08 10.07 6.01
CA PHE A 245 9.85 10.48 5.34
C PHE A 245 9.87 10.13 3.86
N ILE A 246 8.70 10.10 3.22
CA ILE A 246 8.56 9.74 1.80
C ILE A 246 9.41 10.64 0.87
N THR A 247 10.16 10.00 -0.04
CA THR A 247 10.96 10.65 -1.10
C THR A 247 10.41 10.25 -2.48
N VAL A 248 10.95 10.84 -3.55
CA VAL A 248 10.59 10.42 -4.92
C VAL A 248 10.98 8.95 -5.15
N ASP A 249 12.15 8.52 -4.68
CA ASP A 249 12.61 7.12 -4.80
C ASP A 249 11.61 6.13 -4.19
N HIS A 250 10.91 6.52 -3.12
CA HIS A 250 9.86 5.67 -2.53
C HIS A 250 8.68 5.41 -3.50
N LEU A 251 8.50 6.22 -4.54
CA LEU A 251 7.43 6.09 -5.54
C LEU A 251 7.85 5.31 -6.80
N THR A 252 9.08 4.81 -6.86
CA THR A 252 9.68 4.27 -8.09
C THR A 252 9.77 2.74 -8.15
N TYR A 253 9.15 2.02 -7.22
CA TYR A 253 9.20 0.55 -7.14
C TYR A 253 8.60 -0.23 -8.32
N ALA A 254 7.95 0.46 -9.26
CA ALA A 254 7.60 -0.13 -10.55
C ALA A 254 8.84 -0.62 -11.32
N GLU A 255 10.01 -0.02 -11.10
CA GLU A 255 11.30 -0.43 -11.68
C GLU A 255 11.72 -1.85 -11.25
N ASP A 256 11.34 -2.29 -10.05
CA ASP A 256 11.71 -3.60 -9.51
C ASP A 256 10.67 -4.69 -9.78
N ALA A 257 9.55 -4.36 -10.40
CA ALA A 257 8.44 -5.29 -10.60
C ALA A 257 8.89 -6.61 -11.25
N SER A 258 9.76 -6.52 -12.27
CA SER A 258 10.32 -7.70 -12.94
C SER A 258 11.22 -8.53 -12.02
N THR A 259 12.06 -7.90 -11.21
CA THR A 259 12.93 -8.57 -10.24
C THR A 259 12.12 -9.28 -9.15
N ALA A 260 11.10 -8.61 -8.62
CA ALA A 260 10.17 -9.17 -7.64
C ALA A 260 9.41 -10.38 -8.20
N ALA A 261 8.89 -10.27 -9.43
CA ALA A 261 8.24 -11.36 -10.13
C ALA A 261 9.17 -12.56 -10.35
N GLN A 262 10.42 -12.32 -10.75
CA GLN A 262 11.41 -13.38 -10.97
C GLN A 262 11.68 -14.16 -9.68
N PHE A 263 11.83 -13.45 -8.57
CA PHE A 263 12.03 -14.06 -7.26
C PHE A 263 10.86 -14.98 -6.88
N VAL A 264 9.62 -14.52 -7.06
CA VAL A 264 8.42 -15.34 -6.79
C VAL A 264 8.39 -16.58 -7.67
N VAL A 265 8.63 -16.44 -8.98
CA VAL A 265 8.63 -17.57 -9.91
C VAL A 265 9.72 -18.59 -9.56
N GLN A 266 10.90 -18.12 -9.17
CA GLN A 266 11.98 -19.00 -8.70
C GLN A 266 11.55 -19.78 -7.46
N LYS A 267 11.01 -19.10 -6.44
CA LYS A 267 10.52 -19.76 -5.21
C LYS A 267 9.35 -20.69 -5.46
N ALA A 268 8.49 -20.42 -6.44
CA ALA A 268 7.37 -21.28 -6.78
C ALA A 268 7.79 -22.62 -7.43
N ASN A 269 9.01 -22.69 -7.97
CA ASN A 269 9.57 -23.86 -8.66
C ASN A 269 10.56 -24.68 -7.80
N GLU A 270 10.94 -24.19 -6.61
CA GLU A 270 11.67 -24.95 -5.58
C GLU A 270 10.76 -25.97 -4.87
#